data_AF-A0A7J5YF55-F1
#
_entry.id   AF-A0A7J5YF55-F1
#
_cell.length_a   1.000
_cell.length_b   1.000
_cell.length_c   1.000
_cell.angle_alpha   90.00
_cell.angle_beta   90.00
_cell.angle_gamma   90.00
#
_symmetry.space_group_name_H-M   'P 1'
#
loop_
_entity.id
_entity.type
_entity.pdbx_description
1 polymer ?
#
loop_
_entity_poly.entity_id
_entity_poly.type
_entity_poly.pdbx_seq_one_letter_code
_entity_poly.pdbx_strand_id
1 'polypeptide(L)' 'MNFRQEHGPLQASRHEQYRYTAYRQVIRWAYGVLGRHIRKPLPSCVVSAIRKQFPEGGGTYKGFEWPHFGDDQ' A
#
# COMPACT_ATOMS: atom_id res chain seq x y z
N MET A 1 15.62 -0.06 -11.93
CA MET A 1 15.19 0.02 -10.51
C MET A 1 14.37 -1.22 -10.17
N ASN A 2 14.87 -2.09 -9.30
CA ASN A 2 14.20 -3.34 -8.94
C ASN A 2 13.36 -3.11 -7.67
N PHE A 3 12.03 -3.04 -7.79
CA PHE A 3 11.15 -2.97 -6.63
C PHE A 3 11.12 -4.35 -5.98
N ARG A 4 11.91 -4.56 -4.93
CA ARG A 4 11.92 -5.79 -4.14
C ARG A 4 10.53 -5.94 -3.50
N GLN A 5 9.67 -6.74 -4.14
CA GLN A 5 8.39 -7.15 -3.59
C GLN A 5 8.68 -8.21 -2.53
N GLU A 6 8.97 -7.77 -1.31
CA GLU A 6 9.21 -8.64 -0.13
C GLU A 6 7.91 -9.25 0.42
N HIS A 7 6.89 -9.40 -0.42
CA HIS A 7 5.62 -9.99 -0.06
C HIS A 7 5.55 -11.26 -0.93
N GLY A 8 5.57 -12.43 -0.28
CA GLY A 8 5.35 -13.72 -0.96
C GLY A 8 4.08 -13.69 -1.83
N PRO A 9 3.90 -14.64 -2.76
CA PRO A 9 2.98 -14.52 -3.89
C PRO A 9 1.59 -14.11 -3.41
N LEU A 10 1.32 -12.80 -3.49
CA LEU A 10 0.03 -12.25 -3.16
C LEU A 10 -0.86 -12.74 -4.29
N GLN A 11 -1.78 -13.67 -4.01
CA GLN A 11 -2.89 -14.09 -4.88
C GLN A 11 -3.87 -12.94 -5.08
N ALA A 12 -3.32 -11.77 -5.40
CA ALA A 12 -3.93 -10.47 -5.45
C ALA A 12 -4.26 -10.18 -6.90
N SER A 13 -5.53 -9.84 -7.16
CA SER A 13 -5.97 -9.37 -8.48
C SER A 13 -5.07 -8.22 -8.96
N ARG A 14 -4.86 -8.08 -10.27
CA ARG A 14 -4.03 -7.02 -10.87
C ARG A 14 -4.37 -5.62 -10.32
N HIS A 15 -5.65 -5.36 -10.04
CA HIS A 15 -6.10 -4.11 -9.44
C HIS A 15 -5.60 -3.89 -8.01
N GLU A 16 -5.42 -4.94 -7.22
CA GLU A 16 -4.83 -4.84 -5.88
C GLU A 16 -3.35 -4.44 -5.95
N GLN A 17 -2.59 -5.02 -6.88
CA GLN A 17 -1.19 -4.65 -7.10
C GLN A 17 -1.05 -3.19 -7.53
N TYR A 18 -1.94 -2.71 -8.41
CA TYR A 18 -1.97 -1.31 -8.82
C TYR A 18 -2.33 -0.37 -7.68
N ARG A 19 -3.34 -0.68 -6.86
CA ARG A 19 -3.69 0.11 -5.67
C ARG A 19 -2.51 0.21 -4.71
N TYR A 20 -1.86 -0.91 -4.42
CA TYR A 20 -0.75 -0.96 -3.49
C TYR A 20 0.46 -0.15 -3.98
N THR A 21 0.73 -0.23 -5.29
CA THR A 21 1.74 0.61 -5.93
C THR A 21 1.37 2.09 -5.85
N ALA A 22 0.13 2.46 -6.19
CA ALA A 22 -0.35 3.83 -6.12
C ALA A 22 -0.22 4.42 -4.70
N TYR A 23 -0.59 3.66 -3.67
CA TYR A 23 -0.42 4.08 -2.27
C TYR A 23 1.04 4.39 -1.94
N ARG A 24 1.97 3.51 -2.33
CA ARG A 24 3.41 3.70 -2.10
C ARG A 24 3.98 4.89 -2.87
N GLN A 25 3.55 5.10 -4.12
CA GLN A 25 4.01 6.24 -4.93
C GLN A 25 3.55 7.57 -4.34
N VAL A 26 2.30 7.68 -3.87
CA VAL A 26 1.81 8.90 -3.21
C VAL A 26 2.58 9.20 -1.94
N ILE A 27 2.78 8.20 -1.08
CA ILE A 27 3.57 8.39 0.16
C ILE A 27 4.98 8.84 -0.18
N ARG A 28 5.61 8.24 -1.20
CA ARG A 28 6.95 8.63 -1.65
C ARG A 28 6.98 10.06 -2.19
N TRP A 29 5.95 10.47 -2.92
CA TRP A 29 5.86 11.82 -3.45
C TRP A 29 5.63 12.87 -2.36
N ALA A 30 4.77 12.59 -1.38
CA ALA A 30 4.44 13.53 -0.31
C ALA A 30 5.52 13.63 0.78
N TYR A 31 6.20 12.53 1.11
CA TYR A 31 7.10 12.45 2.27
C TYR A 31 8.54 12.00 1.92
N GLY A 32 8.84 11.71 0.65
CA GLY A 32 10.13 11.18 0.24
C GLY A 32 10.31 9.69 0.52
N VAL A 33 11.56 9.22 0.61
CA VAL A 33 11.85 7.80 0.87
C VAL A 33 11.77 7.52 2.37
N LEU A 34 10.66 6.93 2.81
CA LEU A 34 10.51 6.45 4.19
C LEU A 34 11.22 5.09 4.37
N GLY A 35 11.87 4.91 5.51
CA GLY A 35 12.47 3.63 5.89
C GLY A 35 11.43 2.50 6.06
N ARG A 36 11.89 1.24 6.03
CA ARG A 36 11.04 0.02 6.01
C ARG A 36 9.99 -0.04 7.13
N HIS A 37 10.25 0.58 8.28
CA HIS A 37 9.36 0.55 9.46
C HIS A 37 8.52 1.84 9.63
N ILE A 38 8.69 2.83 8.76
CA ILE A 38 7.96 4.10 8.88
C ILE A 38 6.76 4.06 7.93
N ARG A 39 5.59 3.70 8.46
CA ARG A 39 4.32 3.76 7.73
C ARG A 39 3.57 5.04 8.10
N LYS A 40 3.09 5.79 7.10
CA LYS A 40 2.24 6.97 7.28
C LYS A 40 0.84 6.69 6.71
N PRO A 41 -0.23 7.07 7.42
CA PRO A 41 -1.58 6.94 6.89
C PRO A 41 -1.77 7.90 5.70
N LEU A 42 -2.41 7.40 4.65
CA LEU A 42 -2.83 8.23 3.51
C LEU A 42 -4.09 9.02 3.87
N PRO A 43 -4.24 10.25 3.36
CA PRO A 43 -5.47 11.00 3.51
C PRO A 43 -6.63 10.28 2.78
N SER A 44 -7.83 10.38 3.36
CA SER A 44 -9.04 9.68 2.87
C SER A 44 -9.42 10.06 1.44
N CYS A 45 -9.14 11.30 1.02
CA CYS A 45 -9.37 11.80 -0.33
C CYS A 45 -8.56 11.01 -1.37
N VAL A 46 -7.29 10.73 -1.09
CA VAL A 46 -6.41 9.99 -1.99
C VAL A 46 -6.79 8.51 -2.04
N VAL A 47 -7.10 7.92 -0.87
CA VAL A 47 -7.58 6.54 -0.80
C VAL A 47 -8.84 6.36 -1.64
N SER A 48 -9.79 7.29 -1.52
CA SER A 48 -11.03 7.27 -2.30
C SER A 48 -10.78 7.38 -3.80
N ALA A 49 -9.87 8.26 -4.23
CA ALA A 49 -9.52 8.42 -5.64
C ALA A 49 -8.91 7.14 -6.23
N ILE A 50 -7.97 6.52 -5.50
CA ILE A 50 -7.31 5.28 -5.93
C ILE A 50 -8.29 4.11 -6.00
N ARG A 51 -9.21 4.01 -5.03
CA ARG A 51 -10.26 2.96 -5.03
C ARG A 51 -11.28 3.14 -6.16
N LYS A 52 -11.59 4.38 -6.56
CA LYS A 52 -12.44 4.66 -7.75
C LYS A 52 -11.74 4.26 -9.05
N GLN A 53 -10.43 4.51 -9.15
CA GLN A 53 -9.65 4.16 -10.34
C GLN A 53 -9.44 2.65 -10.50
N PHE A 54 -9.28 1.95 -9.38
CA PHE A 54 -9.03 0.51 -9.33
C PHE A 54 -10.06 -0.18 -8.41
N PRO A 55 -11.29 -0.37 -8.89
CA PRO A 55 -12.32 -1.02 -8.10
C PRO A 55 -11.96 -2.49 -7.85
N GLU A 56 -12.27 -2.96 -6.64
CA GLU A 56 -12.20 -4.38 -6.29
C GLU A 56 -13.56 -5.03 -6.45
N GLY A 57 -13.62 -6.16 -7.16
CA GLY A 57 -14.88 -6.85 -7.45
C GLY A 57 -15.66 -7.33 -6.23
N GLY A 58 -14.98 -7.53 -5.08
CA GLY A 58 -15.60 -7.95 -3.82
C GLY A 58 -15.89 -6.80 -2.83
N GLY A 59 -15.57 -5.55 -3.17
CA GLY A 59 -15.81 -4.38 -2.32
C GLY A 59 -15.12 -4.40 -0.95
N THR A 60 -14.20 -5.35 -0.69
CA THR A 60 -13.64 -5.63 0.64
C THR A 60 -12.19 -5.16 0.70
N TYR A 61 -12.00 -3.88 0.99
CA TYR A 61 -10.68 -3.28 1.07
C TYR A 61 -10.02 -3.55 2.42
N LYS A 62 -8.78 -4.06 2.43
CA LYS A 62 -7.95 -4.09 3.65
C LYS A 62 -7.68 -2.69 4.19
N GLY A 63 -7.80 -2.54 5.51
CA GLY A 63 -7.50 -1.30 6.24
C GLY A 63 -6.01 -1.01 6.35
N PHE A 64 -5.66 0.08 7.03
CA PHE A 64 -4.28 0.41 7.33
C PHE A 64 -3.77 -0.45 8.50
N GLU A 65 -2.70 -1.21 8.27
CA GLU A 65 -2.04 -2.03 9.29
C GLU A 65 -0.73 -1.38 9.70
N TRP A 66 -0.55 -1.15 11.01
CA TRP A 66 0.71 -0.68 11.58
C TRP A 66 1.79 -1.75 11.39
N PRO A 67 3.06 -1.33 11.19
CA PRO A 67 4.15 -2.30 11.20
C PRO A 67 4.21 -2.92 12.60
N HIS A 68 4.22 -4.26 12.67
CA HIS A 68 4.50 -4.96 13.92
C HIS A 68 5.92 -4.59 14.35
N PHE A 69 6.02 -3.81 15.43
CA PHE A 69 7.28 -3.46 16.07
C PHE A 69 7.51 -4.54 17.14
N GLY A 70 8.02 -5.72 16.77
CA GLY A 70 8.12 -6.79 17.77
C GLY A 70 8.71 -8.17 17.42
N ASP A 71 9.00 -8.54 16.16
CA ASP A 71 9.48 -9.90 15.84
C ASP A 71 10.97 -9.94 15.42
N ASP A 72 11.84 -9.18 16.10
CA ASP A 72 13.30 -9.25 15.97
C ASP A 72 13.95 -9.51 17.34
N GLN A 73 13.50 -10.57 18.02
CA GLN A 73 14.21 -11.16 19.17
C GLN A 73 14.56 -12.61 18.87
#